data_AF-A0A437QAB9-F1
#
_entry.id   AF-A0A437QAB9-F1
#
_cell.length_a   1.000
_cell.length_b   1.000
_cell.length_c   1.000
_cell.angle_alpha   90.00
_cell.angle_beta   90.00
_cell.angle_gamma   90.00
#
_symmetry.space_group_name_H-M   'P 1'
#
loop_
_entity.id
_entity.type
_entity.pdbx_description
1 polymer ?
#
loop_
_entity_poly.entity_id
_entity_poly.type
_entity_poly.pdbx_seq_one_letter_code
_entity_poly.pdbx_strand_id
1 'polypeptide(L)'
;MESENIVRFLSSDIKRNSASSKREPIEIDLSNDDLDDELATFFRFINKVLDTDNLVILAGSGTSLTFNKPSQQNQAPIAPSMWHLWDYCNKADENLFQLVLKATNYDALQKHREANGDAKPDIELLLSLCDSSLAVGNLSNQRTNQVSKFLEQAKNIILAKTTFTESIPESDWVSHDKFMRAVGRRSAQQQRLKLFTTNYDLAFEHAASNTGFVVIDGFEFSNPSFFNPMWFKYDIVNRGHSKSSEGAYISNVVQLYKMHGSVDWRKFNGRVRKLGADSKIGEPVFIYPSSRKYQTSYDSPYLDMMTSFLEVVKQPKTAVLCLGFGFNDKHINNALTMALRTNPEFMLMVATKDPFSVTGSFNDEIRNLLMAAIDHGDGRIAIMDSTFKQFSSLLPERRSTTPEDELFKAFEKITASIK
;
A
#
# COMPACT_ATOMS: atom_id res chain seq x y z
N MET A 1 6.83 -23.16 -10.13
CA MET A 1 6.36 -22.62 -11.43
C MET A 1 4.84 -22.71 -11.55
N GLU A 2 4.18 -23.75 -11.04
CA GLU A 2 2.70 -23.86 -11.09
C GLU A 2 1.93 -22.84 -10.23
N SER A 3 2.53 -22.29 -9.16
CA SER A 3 1.84 -21.38 -8.23
C SER A 3 1.71 -19.92 -8.69
N GLU A 4 2.34 -19.50 -9.79
CA GLU A 4 2.21 -18.12 -10.29
C GLU A 4 0.96 -17.91 -11.15
N ASN A 5 0.37 -18.99 -11.67
CA ASN A 5 -0.77 -18.92 -12.57
C ASN A 5 -2.10 -19.17 -11.86
N ILE A 6 -2.12 -19.59 -10.61
CA ILE A 6 -3.36 -19.83 -9.87
C ILE A 6 -3.55 -18.72 -8.84
N VAL A 7 -4.74 -18.13 -8.84
CA VAL A 7 -5.20 -17.21 -7.80
C VAL A 7 -6.48 -17.76 -7.19
N ARG A 8 -6.78 -17.39 -5.94
CA ARG A 8 -8.01 -17.82 -5.27
C ARG A 8 -8.94 -16.65 -5.04
N PHE A 9 -10.23 -16.83 -5.28
CA PHE A 9 -11.24 -15.79 -5.11
C PHE A 9 -12.36 -16.26 -4.21
N LEU A 10 -12.81 -15.40 -3.29
CA LEU A 10 -13.90 -15.66 -2.37
C LEU A 10 -14.86 -14.47 -2.34
N SER A 11 -16.13 -14.71 -2.63
CA SER A 11 -17.23 -13.77 -2.48
C SER A 11 -18.53 -14.49 -2.14
N SER A 12 -19.57 -13.74 -1.79
CA SER A 12 -20.88 -14.31 -1.44
C SER A 12 -21.68 -14.80 -2.65
N ASP A 13 -21.29 -14.41 -3.87
CA ASP A 13 -21.84 -14.89 -5.14
C ASP A 13 -21.44 -16.35 -5.44
N ILE A 14 -20.42 -16.88 -4.75
CA ILE A 14 -19.98 -18.28 -4.86
C ILE A 14 -20.97 -19.19 -4.13
N LYS A 15 -21.30 -20.32 -4.75
CA LYS A 15 -22.19 -21.34 -4.18
C LYS A 15 -21.53 -22.00 -2.96
N ARG A 16 -22.33 -22.37 -1.97
CA ARG A 16 -21.85 -23.17 -0.83
C ARG A 16 -21.44 -24.56 -1.30
N ASN A 17 -20.32 -25.06 -0.79
CA ASN A 17 -19.89 -26.42 -1.00
C ASN A 17 -20.88 -27.38 -0.33
N SER A 18 -21.30 -28.42 -1.05
CA SER A 18 -22.29 -29.41 -0.60
C SER A 18 -21.83 -30.22 0.62
N ALA A 19 -20.52 -30.43 0.79
CA ALA A 19 -19.95 -31.18 1.89
C ALA A 19 -19.72 -30.32 3.14
N SER A 20 -19.13 -29.13 3.00
CA SER A 20 -18.78 -28.27 4.15
C SER A 20 -19.90 -27.30 4.55
N SER A 21 -20.94 -27.13 3.71
CA SER A 21 -22.00 -26.13 3.86
C SER A 21 -21.51 -24.68 3.97
N LYS A 22 -20.25 -24.43 3.61
CA LYS A 22 -19.58 -23.13 3.63
C LYS A 22 -19.24 -22.68 2.22
N ARG A 23 -19.03 -21.38 2.05
CA ARG A 23 -18.39 -20.83 0.85
C ARG A 23 -16.87 -21.02 0.94
N GLU A 24 -16.30 -21.65 -0.07
CA GLU A 24 -14.86 -21.90 -0.18
C GLU A 24 -14.28 -21.09 -1.33
N PRO A 25 -13.00 -20.65 -1.24
CA PRO A 25 -12.36 -19.92 -2.33
C PRO A 25 -12.30 -20.79 -3.59
N ILE A 26 -12.70 -20.23 -4.72
CA ILE A 26 -12.53 -20.85 -6.04
C ILE A 26 -11.12 -20.56 -6.58
N GLU A 27 -10.55 -21.49 -7.32
CA GLU A 27 -9.28 -21.29 -8.02
C GLU A 27 -9.55 -20.74 -9.42
N ILE A 28 -8.77 -19.73 -9.81
CA ILE A 28 -8.80 -19.10 -11.14
C ILE A 28 -7.43 -19.31 -11.76
N ASP A 29 -7.40 -19.97 -12.91
CA ASP A 29 -6.18 -20.20 -13.69
C ASP A 29 -5.96 -19.05 -14.68
N LEU A 30 -4.90 -18.27 -14.44
CA LEU A 30 -4.48 -17.13 -15.26
C LEU A 30 -3.86 -17.54 -16.60
N SER A 31 -3.60 -18.83 -16.82
CA SER A 31 -3.09 -19.33 -18.11
C SER A 31 -4.19 -19.66 -19.12
N ASN A 32 -5.44 -19.73 -18.66
CA ASN A 32 -6.59 -19.95 -19.51
C ASN A 32 -7.18 -18.61 -19.96
N ASP A 33 -7.17 -18.33 -21.25
CA ASP A 33 -7.74 -17.11 -21.84
C ASP A 33 -9.28 -17.18 -21.95
N ASP A 34 -9.88 -18.36 -21.74
CA ASP A 34 -11.32 -18.54 -21.79
C ASP A 34 -12.00 -17.95 -20.54
N LEU A 35 -13.03 -17.14 -20.75
CA LEU A 35 -13.93 -16.65 -19.70
C LEU A 35 -14.76 -17.80 -19.13
N ASP A 36 -14.25 -18.46 -18.10
CA ASP A 36 -14.99 -19.42 -17.30
C ASP A 36 -15.93 -18.72 -16.28
N ASP A 37 -16.82 -19.51 -15.66
CA ASP A 37 -17.81 -19.00 -14.71
C ASP A 37 -17.15 -18.40 -13.44
N GLU A 38 -15.98 -18.94 -13.06
CA GLU A 38 -15.14 -18.51 -11.95
C GLU A 38 -14.60 -17.09 -12.17
N LEU A 39 -13.94 -16.88 -13.31
CA LEU A 39 -13.38 -15.60 -13.73
C LEU A 39 -14.49 -14.57 -13.99
N ALA A 40 -15.63 -15.00 -14.54
CA ALA A 40 -16.81 -14.14 -14.68
C ALA A 40 -17.32 -13.63 -13.32
N THR A 41 -17.25 -14.46 -12.27
CA THR A 41 -17.66 -14.07 -10.91
C THR A 41 -16.73 -13.00 -10.33
N PHE A 42 -15.42 -13.15 -10.52
CA PHE A 42 -14.45 -12.10 -10.19
C PHE A 42 -14.74 -10.80 -10.95
N PHE A 43 -14.91 -10.88 -12.28
CA PHE A 43 -15.15 -9.71 -13.13
C PHE A 43 -16.43 -8.95 -12.76
N ARG A 44 -17.50 -9.66 -12.39
CA ARG A 44 -18.73 -9.01 -11.88
C ARG A 44 -18.46 -8.19 -10.62
N PHE A 45 -17.67 -8.70 -9.69
CA PHE A 45 -17.38 -8.00 -8.43
C PHE A 45 -16.44 -6.81 -8.65
N ILE A 46 -15.30 -7.01 -9.32
CA ILE A 46 -14.32 -5.94 -9.55
C ILE A 46 -14.93 -4.81 -10.39
N ASN A 47 -15.81 -5.11 -11.36
CA ASN A 47 -16.44 -4.05 -12.14
C ASN A 47 -17.36 -3.17 -11.28
N LYS A 48 -18.16 -3.75 -10.36
CA LYS A 48 -18.96 -3.00 -9.39
C LYS A 48 -18.09 -2.08 -8.53
N VAL A 49 -16.96 -2.59 -8.03
CA VAL A 49 -15.98 -1.80 -7.25
C VAL A 49 -15.45 -0.63 -8.06
N LEU A 50 -15.01 -0.89 -9.29
CA LEU A 50 -14.43 0.13 -10.17
C LEU A 50 -15.48 1.14 -10.68
N ASP A 51 -16.76 0.78 -10.79
CA ASP A 51 -17.84 1.68 -11.23
C ASP A 51 -18.36 2.60 -10.12
N THR A 52 -18.05 2.30 -8.86
CA THR A 52 -18.48 3.06 -7.69
C THR A 52 -18.03 4.52 -7.73
N ASP A 53 -18.87 5.47 -7.33
CA ASP A 53 -18.61 6.92 -7.40
C ASP A 53 -17.30 7.29 -6.69
N ASN A 54 -17.12 6.82 -5.45
CA ASN A 54 -15.91 6.99 -4.65
C ASN A 54 -15.06 5.71 -4.66
N LEU A 55 -14.14 5.61 -5.63
CA LEU A 55 -13.14 4.54 -5.64
C LEU A 55 -11.92 4.94 -4.80
N VAL A 56 -11.62 4.12 -3.79
CA VAL A 56 -10.49 4.30 -2.88
C VAL A 56 -9.57 3.09 -2.99
N ILE A 57 -8.28 3.35 -3.18
CA ILE A 57 -7.25 2.30 -3.10
C ILE A 57 -6.58 2.41 -1.74
N LEU A 58 -6.42 1.27 -1.06
CA LEU A 58 -5.58 1.16 0.13
C LEU A 58 -4.42 0.20 -0.17
N ALA A 59 -3.25 0.75 -0.46
CA ALA A 59 -2.06 -0.02 -0.79
C ALA A 59 -1.17 -0.25 0.44
N GLY A 60 -0.75 -1.50 0.64
CA GLY A 60 0.25 -1.89 1.63
C GLY A 60 1.54 -2.38 0.98
N SER A 61 2.47 -2.88 1.80
CA SER A 61 3.81 -3.26 1.34
C SER A 61 3.80 -4.34 0.25
N GLY A 62 2.75 -5.16 0.19
CA GLY A 62 2.61 -6.18 -0.85
C GLY A 62 2.57 -5.63 -2.28
N THR A 63 2.23 -4.36 -2.49
CA THR A 63 2.34 -3.72 -3.82
C THR A 63 3.80 -3.54 -4.21
N SER A 64 4.62 -3.01 -3.29
CA SER A 64 6.06 -2.80 -3.48
C SER A 64 6.86 -4.11 -3.57
N LEU A 65 6.44 -5.16 -2.84
CA LEU A 65 7.09 -6.48 -2.92
C LEU A 65 7.03 -7.12 -4.31
N THR A 66 6.18 -6.62 -5.22
CA THR A 66 6.09 -7.08 -6.61
C THR A 66 7.38 -6.87 -7.41
N PHE A 67 8.21 -5.90 -7.01
CA PHE A 67 9.50 -5.68 -7.67
C PHE A 67 10.55 -6.74 -7.34
N ASN A 68 10.30 -7.59 -6.34
CA ASN A 68 11.20 -8.69 -6.01
C ASN A 68 10.98 -9.87 -6.97
N LYS A 69 12.05 -10.25 -7.69
CA LYS A 69 11.97 -11.36 -8.66
C LYS A 69 12.23 -12.71 -7.98
N PRO A 70 11.41 -13.75 -8.24
CA PRO A 70 11.64 -15.09 -7.71
C PRO A 70 13.01 -15.68 -8.09
N SER A 71 13.51 -15.33 -9.28
CA SER A 71 14.81 -15.75 -9.79
C SER A 71 16.01 -15.16 -9.03
N GLN A 72 15.77 -14.23 -8.10
CA GLN A 72 16.77 -13.58 -7.25
C GLN A 72 16.75 -14.10 -5.80
N GLN A 73 16.28 -15.32 -5.54
CA GLN A 73 16.25 -15.92 -4.18
C GLN A 73 17.59 -15.86 -3.41
N ASN A 74 18.73 -15.77 -4.11
CA ASN A 74 20.06 -15.64 -3.50
C ASN A 74 20.63 -14.20 -3.49
N GLN A 75 19.88 -13.21 -3.98
CA GLN A 75 20.27 -11.79 -3.95
C GLN A 75 19.39 -11.03 -2.96
N ALA A 76 19.92 -9.92 -2.44
CA ALA A 76 19.14 -9.04 -1.58
C ALA A 76 17.91 -8.51 -2.35
N PRO A 77 16.71 -8.57 -1.75
CA PRO A 77 15.49 -8.06 -2.39
C PRO A 77 15.60 -6.55 -2.61
N ILE A 78 15.08 -6.09 -3.75
CA ILE A 78 15.03 -4.66 -4.09
C ILE A 78 14.10 -3.94 -3.12
N ALA A 79 12.89 -4.48 -2.92
CA ALA A 79 11.91 -3.93 -1.99
C ALA A 79 11.91 -4.74 -0.68
N PRO A 80 12.25 -4.14 0.48
CA PRO A 80 12.31 -4.85 1.74
C PRO A 80 10.91 -5.19 2.28
N SER A 81 10.80 -6.36 2.92
CA SER A 81 9.66 -6.71 3.79
C SER A 81 10.03 -6.38 5.23
N MET A 82 9.08 -6.43 6.16
CA MET A 82 9.39 -6.26 7.60
C MET A 82 10.42 -7.28 8.11
N TRP A 83 10.40 -8.51 7.57
CA TRP A 83 11.41 -9.52 7.88
C TRP A 83 12.79 -9.15 7.32
N HIS A 84 12.87 -8.61 6.10
CA HIS A 84 14.13 -8.11 5.55
C HIS A 84 14.69 -6.94 6.38
N LEU A 85 13.83 -6.05 6.88
CA LEU A 85 14.27 -4.94 7.75
C LEU A 85 14.82 -5.43 9.08
N TRP A 86 14.21 -6.46 9.69
CA TRP A 86 14.77 -7.14 10.87
C TRP A 86 16.17 -7.68 10.59
N ASP A 87 16.33 -8.43 9.51
CA ASP A 87 17.60 -9.04 9.13
C ASP A 87 18.68 -7.99 8.83
N TYR A 88 18.35 -6.92 8.12
CA TYR A 88 19.28 -5.82 7.86
C TYR A 88 19.72 -5.10 9.14
N CYS A 89 18.81 -4.89 10.10
CA CYS A 89 19.16 -4.28 11.39
C CYS A 89 20.05 -5.21 12.22
N ASN A 90 19.81 -6.53 12.20
CA ASN A 90 20.63 -7.51 12.89
C ASN A 90 22.06 -7.56 12.29
N LYS A 91 22.17 -7.70 10.96
CA LYS A 91 23.46 -7.80 10.26
C LYS A 91 24.32 -6.54 10.33
N ALA A 92 23.71 -5.38 10.55
CA ALA A 92 24.46 -4.12 10.60
C ALA A 92 25.32 -3.98 11.87
N ASP A 93 24.90 -4.55 13.00
CA ASP A 93 25.69 -4.64 14.24
C ASP A 93 25.07 -5.75 15.12
N GLU A 94 25.45 -7.01 14.89
CA GLU A 94 24.86 -8.17 15.57
C GLU A 94 25.03 -8.09 17.09
N ASN A 95 26.18 -7.59 17.55
CA ASN A 95 26.46 -7.44 18.98
C ASN A 95 25.50 -6.43 19.61
N LEU A 96 25.35 -5.25 18.99
CA LEU A 96 24.42 -4.23 19.46
C LEU A 96 22.97 -4.75 19.41
N PHE A 97 22.59 -5.45 18.34
CA PHE A 97 21.27 -6.03 18.18
C PHE A 97 20.91 -6.96 19.34
N GLN A 98 21.80 -7.91 19.67
CA GLN A 98 21.60 -8.84 20.79
C GLN A 98 21.56 -8.14 22.14
N LEU A 99 22.37 -7.10 22.34
CA LEU A 99 22.33 -6.28 23.55
C LEU A 99 20.99 -5.54 23.69
N VAL A 100 20.44 -5.04 22.59
CA VAL A 100 19.16 -4.33 22.56
C VAL A 100 17.98 -5.28 22.80
N LEU A 101 17.97 -6.48 22.21
CA LEU A 101 16.95 -7.50 22.52
C LEU A 101 16.87 -7.79 24.03
N LYS A 102 18.03 -7.91 24.68
CA LYS A 102 18.12 -8.09 26.14
C LYS A 102 17.68 -6.84 26.90
N ALA A 103 18.12 -5.65 26.47
CA ALA A 103 17.79 -4.39 27.14
C ALA A 103 16.28 -4.07 27.11
N THR A 104 15.62 -4.44 26.01
CA THR A 104 14.18 -4.22 25.78
C THR A 104 13.30 -5.36 26.30
N ASN A 105 13.91 -6.44 26.79
CA ASN A 105 13.22 -7.67 27.19
C ASN A 105 12.33 -8.23 26.06
N TYR A 106 12.83 -8.14 24.81
CA TYR A 106 12.08 -8.48 23.60
C TYR A 106 11.54 -9.91 23.64
N ASP A 107 12.38 -10.87 24.03
CA ASP A 107 12.01 -12.28 24.08
C ASP A 107 10.77 -12.50 24.96
N ALA A 108 10.75 -11.98 26.18
CA ALA A 108 9.62 -12.14 27.09
C ALA A 108 8.33 -11.41 26.64
N LEU A 109 8.46 -10.31 25.90
CA LEU A 109 7.33 -9.47 25.49
C LEU A 109 6.75 -9.84 24.12
N GLN A 110 7.49 -10.59 23.30
CA GLN A 110 6.98 -11.13 22.05
C GLN A 110 5.98 -12.26 22.33
N LYS A 111 4.74 -12.10 21.85
CA LYS A 111 3.65 -13.06 22.06
C LYS A 111 3.70 -14.22 21.07
N HIS A 112 4.23 -13.99 19.88
CA HIS A 112 4.30 -14.98 18.82
C HIS A 112 5.63 -15.73 18.89
N ARG A 113 5.57 -17.06 18.82
CA ARG A 113 6.75 -17.93 18.85
C ARG A 113 6.89 -18.70 17.55
N GLU A 114 8.12 -18.97 17.18
CA GLU A 114 8.47 -19.95 16.14
C GLU A 114 8.22 -21.37 16.66
N ALA A 115 8.21 -22.36 15.75
CA ALA A 115 7.95 -23.76 16.11
C ALA A 115 8.98 -24.36 17.09
N ASN A 116 10.19 -23.81 17.10
CA ASN A 116 11.27 -24.20 18.02
C ASN A 116 11.17 -23.53 19.41
N GLY A 117 10.19 -22.65 19.62
CA GLY A 117 9.97 -21.92 20.87
C GLY A 117 10.60 -20.53 20.93
N ASP A 118 11.41 -20.13 19.95
CA ASP A 118 12.07 -18.82 19.92
C ASP A 118 11.07 -17.69 19.66
N ALA A 119 11.38 -16.48 20.15
CA ALA A 119 10.63 -15.29 19.81
C ALA A 119 10.59 -15.05 18.31
N LYS A 120 9.38 -14.95 17.74
CA LYS A 120 9.20 -14.64 16.33
C LYS A 120 9.77 -13.26 16.01
N PRO A 121 10.63 -13.12 14.98
CA PRO A 121 11.14 -11.83 14.53
C PRO A 121 10.05 -10.83 14.16
N ASP A 122 10.14 -9.64 14.75
CA ASP A 122 9.19 -8.54 14.54
C ASP A 122 9.92 -7.21 14.81
N ILE A 123 10.31 -6.55 13.72
CA ILE A 123 11.03 -5.27 13.79
C ILE A 123 10.14 -4.15 14.34
N GLU A 124 8.83 -4.22 14.10
CA GLU A 124 7.89 -3.23 14.61
C GLU A 124 7.79 -3.29 16.12
N LEU A 125 7.70 -4.50 16.68
CA LEU A 125 7.75 -4.71 18.12
C LEU A 125 9.10 -4.26 18.71
N LEU A 126 10.22 -4.60 18.09
CA LEU A 126 11.54 -4.23 18.63
C LEU A 126 11.70 -2.71 18.71
N LEU A 127 11.40 -1.99 17.62
CA LEU A 127 11.48 -0.54 17.60
C LEU A 127 10.49 0.09 18.59
N SER A 128 9.31 -0.49 18.76
CA SER A 128 8.32 -0.10 19.79
C SER A 128 8.87 -0.19 21.21
N LEU A 129 9.56 -1.30 21.51
CA LEU A 129 10.12 -1.53 22.84
C LEU A 129 11.32 -0.63 23.11
N CYS A 130 12.18 -0.39 22.11
CA CYS A 130 13.26 0.60 22.20
C CYS A 130 12.70 1.97 22.60
N ASP A 131 11.71 2.43 21.83
CA ASP A 131 11.02 3.70 22.03
C ASP A 131 10.38 3.84 23.41
N SER A 132 9.72 2.78 23.88
CA SER A 132 9.08 2.74 25.20
C SER A 132 10.11 2.71 26.32
N SER A 133 11.18 1.95 26.16
CA SER A 133 12.24 1.84 27.17
C SER A 133 12.98 3.16 27.37
N LEU A 134 13.23 3.90 26.27
CA LEU A 134 13.82 5.23 26.33
C LEU A 134 12.88 6.26 26.97
N ALA A 135 11.56 6.18 26.69
CA ALA A 135 10.58 7.11 27.26
C ALA A 135 10.35 6.90 28.77
N VAL A 136 10.34 5.64 29.23
CA VAL A 136 10.15 5.30 30.64
C VAL A 136 11.39 5.67 31.48
N GLY A 137 12.59 5.64 30.90
CA GLY A 137 13.81 6.09 31.56
C GLY A 137 14.38 5.13 32.61
N ASN A 138 13.89 3.88 32.67
CA ASN A 138 14.34 2.88 33.66
C ASN A 138 15.61 2.11 33.26
N LEU A 139 16.23 2.45 32.12
CA LEU A 139 17.45 1.82 31.64
C LEU A 139 18.69 2.45 32.30
N SER A 140 19.73 1.64 32.53
CA SER A 140 21.05 2.18 32.92
C SER A 140 21.63 3.02 31.78
N ASN A 141 22.50 3.99 32.10
CA ASN A 141 23.12 4.88 31.09
C ASN A 141 23.75 4.10 29.90
N GLN A 142 24.39 2.97 30.19
CA GLN A 142 24.95 2.10 29.15
C GLN A 142 23.87 1.52 28.23
N ARG A 143 22.78 0.99 28.78
CA ARG A 143 21.66 0.44 28.01
C ARG A 143 20.92 1.52 27.24
N THR A 144 20.71 2.68 27.83
CA THR A 144 20.12 3.85 27.16
C THR A 144 20.92 4.22 25.92
N ASN A 145 22.25 4.32 26.04
CA ASN A 145 23.12 4.62 24.90
C ASN A 145 23.07 3.53 23.82
N GLN A 146 23.04 2.26 24.21
CA GLN A 146 22.90 1.14 23.27
C GLN A 146 21.59 1.19 22.49
N VAL A 147 20.46 1.37 23.19
CA VAL A 147 19.13 1.44 22.58
C VAL A 147 19.00 2.66 21.67
N SER A 148 19.47 3.84 22.10
CA SER A 148 19.46 5.05 21.26
C SER A 148 20.30 4.89 20.00
N LYS A 149 21.53 4.36 20.12
CA LYS A 149 22.42 4.12 18.98
C LYS A 149 21.78 3.15 17.97
N PHE A 150 21.20 2.06 18.45
CA PHE A 150 20.50 1.11 17.60
C PHE A 150 19.30 1.74 16.90
N LEU A 151 18.51 2.53 17.61
CA LEU A 151 17.32 3.17 17.06
C LEU A 151 17.68 4.14 15.92
N GLU A 152 18.74 4.94 16.07
CA GLU A 152 19.25 5.80 15.00
C GLU A 152 19.76 5.00 13.81
N GLN A 153 20.53 3.93 14.06
CA GLN A 153 21.04 3.04 13.02
C GLN A 153 19.90 2.36 12.25
N ALA A 154 18.89 1.83 12.95
CA ALA A 154 17.73 1.19 12.34
C ALA A 154 16.92 2.17 11.48
N LYS A 155 16.69 3.42 11.95
CA LYS A 155 16.01 4.46 11.17
C LYS A 155 16.74 4.75 9.85
N ASN A 156 18.07 4.87 9.90
CA ASN A 156 18.89 5.10 8.71
C ASN A 156 18.87 3.90 7.74
N ILE A 157 18.92 2.68 8.27
CA ILE A 157 18.82 1.44 7.46
C ILE A 157 17.46 1.38 6.77
N ILE A 158 16.37 1.60 7.51
CA ILE A 158 15.01 1.56 6.95
C ILE A 158 14.88 2.59 5.83
N LEU A 159 15.24 3.86 6.09
CA LEU A 159 15.19 4.93 5.08
C LEU A 159 15.99 4.56 3.83
N ALA A 160 17.21 4.07 3.99
CA ALA A 160 18.07 3.68 2.88
C ALA A 160 17.50 2.51 2.08
N LYS A 161 16.96 1.49 2.76
CA LYS A 161 16.42 0.28 2.12
C LYS A 161 15.06 0.50 1.48
N THR A 162 14.27 1.48 1.93
CA THR A 162 12.98 1.83 1.33
C THR A 162 13.10 2.86 0.20
N THR A 163 14.29 3.43 -0.02
CA THR A 163 14.60 4.32 -1.15
C THR A 163 15.15 3.50 -2.33
N PHE A 164 14.33 2.61 -2.89
CA PHE A 164 14.76 1.66 -3.95
C PHE A 164 14.18 1.97 -5.33
N THR A 165 13.22 2.90 -5.46
CA THR A 165 12.41 3.06 -6.68
C THR A 165 13.22 3.45 -7.90
N GLU A 166 14.21 4.34 -7.72
CA GLU A 166 15.16 4.75 -8.78
C GLU A 166 16.06 3.60 -9.26
N SER A 167 16.16 2.49 -8.50
CA SER A 167 16.94 1.31 -8.87
C SER A 167 16.14 0.28 -9.67
N ILE A 168 14.85 0.50 -9.88
CA ILE A 168 13.96 -0.44 -10.59
C ILE A 168 14.12 -0.24 -12.10
N PRO A 169 14.45 -1.29 -12.87
CA PRO A 169 14.48 -1.22 -14.33
C PRO A 169 13.12 -0.81 -14.93
N GLU A 170 13.14 -0.03 -16.01
CA GLU A 170 11.91 0.42 -16.70
C GLU A 170 10.94 -0.72 -17.04
N SER A 171 11.46 -1.88 -17.46
CA SER A 171 10.66 -3.05 -17.83
C SER A 171 9.90 -3.70 -16.66
N ASP A 172 10.25 -3.38 -15.41
CA ASP A 172 9.65 -3.99 -14.23
C ASP A 172 8.41 -3.21 -13.71
N TRP A 173 8.11 -2.05 -14.30
CA TRP A 173 6.98 -1.19 -13.92
C TRP A 173 5.61 -1.64 -14.48
N VAL A 174 5.59 -2.64 -15.38
CA VAL A 174 4.40 -3.11 -16.12
C VAL A 174 3.16 -3.27 -15.24
N SER A 175 3.31 -3.83 -14.03
CA SER A 175 2.18 -4.06 -13.11
C SER A 175 1.61 -2.77 -12.54
N HIS A 176 2.48 -1.86 -12.07
CA HIS A 176 2.05 -0.58 -11.51
C HIS A 176 1.50 0.34 -12.61
N ASP A 177 2.12 0.35 -13.79
CA ASP A 177 1.67 1.15 -14.92
C ASP A 177 0.30 0.67 -15.42
N LYS A 178 0.11 -0.65 -15.57
CA LYS A 178 -1.20 -1.20 -15.92
C LYS A 178 -2.25 -0.83 -14.86
N PHE A 179 -1.92 -0.96 -13.59
CA PHE A 179 -2.80 -0.59 -12.49
C PHE A 179 -3.23 0.88 -12.60
N MET A 180 -2.28 1.81 -12.69
CA MET A 180 -2.56 3.25 -12.80
C MET A 180 -3.43 3.57 -14.02
N ARG A 181 -3.18 2.93 -15.17
CA ARG A 181 -4.00 3.09 -16.37
C ARG A 181 -5.42 2.56 -16.21
N ALA A 182 -5.59 1.45 -15.50
CA ALA A 182 -6.88 0.79 -15.30
C ALA A 182 -7.78 1.53 -14.29
N VAL A 183 -7.22 2.06 -13.19
CA VAL A 183 -8.00 2.67 -12.10
C VAL A 183 -7.99 4.20 -12.07
N GLY A 184 -6.95 4.83 -12.63
CA GLY A 184 -6.71 6.26 -12.47
C GLY A 184 -7.64 7.15 -13.29
N ARG A 185 -8.05 6.71 -14.49
CA ARG A 185 -8.99 7.47 -15.34
C ARG A 185 -10.41 7.22 -14.84
N ARG A 186 -11.09 8.30 -14.45
CA ARG A 186 -12.45 8.30 -13.91
C ARG A 186 -13.38 9.08 -14.85
N SER A 187 -14.65 8.68 -14.92
CA SER A 187 -15.66 9.46 -15.66
C SER A 187 -15.96 10.78 -14.94
N ALA A 188 -16.59 11.73 -15.64
CA ALA A 188 -16.92 13.05 -15.08
C ALA A 188 -17.93 12.98 -13.91
N GLN A 189 -18.71 11.90 -13.82
CA GLN A 189 -19.66 11.66 -12.72
C GLN A 189 -18.99 11.04 -11.50
N GLN A 190 -17.80 10.47 -11.66
CA GLN A 190 -17.05 9.80 -10.60
C GLN A 190 -16.06 10.76 -9.94
N GLN A 191 -15.79 10.56 -8.65
CA GLN A 191 -14.76 11.30 -7.96
C GLN A 191 -13.37 10.87 -8.44
N ARG A 192 -12.38 11.77 -8.30
CA ARG A 192 -10.96 11.45 -8.50
C ARG A 192 -10.58 10.20 -7.72
N LEU A 193 -9.74 9.36 -8.32
CA LEU A 193 -9.16 8.22 -7.62
C LEU A 193 -8.39 8.73 -6.40
N LYS A 194 -8.72 8.19 -5.22
CA LYS A 194 -7.96 8.46 -4.00
C LYS A 194 -7.14 7.22 -3.65
N LEU A 195 -5.81 7.34 -3.72
CA LEU A 195 -4.87 6.29 -3.39
C LEU A 195 -4.26 6.58 -2.02
N PHE A 196 -4.63 5.77 -1.05
CA PHE A 196 -4.01 5.76 0.28
C PHE A 196 -2.97 4.66 0.34
N THR A 197 -1.80 4.97 0.90
CA THR A 197 -0.73 3.99 1.07
C THR A 197 -0.05 4.13 2.43
N THR A 198 0.34 2.98 2.99
CA THR A 198 1.24 2.90 4.15
C THR A 198 2.71 2.78 3.73
N ASN A 199 3.00 2.71 2.43
CA ASN A 199 4.35 2.52 1.93
C ASN A 199 5.12 3.85 1.94
N TYR A 200 6.40 3.78 2.27
CA TYR A 200 7.30 4.94 2.29
C TYR A 200 7.90 5.25 0.92
N ASP A 201 8.04 4.23 0.09
CA ASP A 201 8.65 4.30 -1.24
C ASP A 201 7.82 5.15 -2.21
N LEU A 202 8.42 5.56 -3.33
CA LEU A 202 7.80 6.42 -4.35
C LEU A 202 7.12 5.65 -5.49
N ALA A 203 6.79 4.36 -5.31
CA ALA A 203 6.40 3.50 -6.43
C ALA A 203 5.15 4.00 -7.18
N PHE A 204 4.15 4.53 -6.46
CA PHE A 204 2.95 5.07 -7.11
C PHE A 204 3.21 6.42 -7.79
N GLU A 205 4.10 7.25 -7.28
CA GLU A 205 4.53 8.49 -7.94
C GLU A 205 5.27 8.21 -9.25
N HIS A 206 6.20 7.25 -9.24
CA HIS A 206 6.90 6.82 -10.45
C HIS A 206 5.93 6.24 -11.48
N ALA A 207 5.04 5.34 -11.07
CA ALA A 207 4.04 4.76 -11.97
C ALA A 207 3.06 5.80 -12.51
N ALA A 208 2.66 6.79 -11.70
CA ALA A 208 1.85 7.92 -12.16
C ALA A 208 2.61 8.74 -13.21
N SER A 209 3.89 9.03 -12.98
CA SER A 209 4.76 9.72 -13.93
C SER A 209 4.89 8.95 -15.26
N ASN A 210 5.19 7.64 -15.20
CA ASN A 210 5.30 6.76 -16.37
C ASN A 210 4.01 6.74 -17.21
N THR A 211 2.86 6.86 -16.56
CA THR A 211 1.54 6.74 -17.20
C THR A 211 0.86 8.09 -17.49
N GLY A 212 1.57 9.21 -17.29
CA GLY A 212 1.11 10.56 -17.60
C GLY A 212 0.01 11.07 -16.66
N PHE A 213 -0.01 10.60 -15.42
CA PHE A 213 -0.89 11.10 -14.36
C PHE A 213 -0.22 12.20 -13.55
N VAL A 214 -1.00 13.24 -13.25
CA VAL A 214 -0.62 14.24 -12.25
C VAL A 214 -1.07 13.76 -10.87
N VAL A 215 -0.15 13.80 -9.91
CA VAL A 215 -0.41 13.43 -8.52
C VAL A 215 -0.69 14.70 -7.71
N ILE A 216 -1.83 14.72 -7.02
CA ILE A 216 -2.14 15.68 -5.96
C ILE A 216 -1.91 14.97 -4.62
N ASP A 217 -0.89 15.39 -3.87
CA ASP A 217 -0.47 14.76 -2.62
C ASP A 217 -0.41 15.72 -1.42
N GLY A 218 -1.06 16.88 -1.57
CA GLY A 218 -1.08 17.92 -0.56
C GLY A 218 0.16 18.80 -0.54
N PHE A 219 1.10 18.65 -1.46
CA PHE A 219 2.24 19.56 -1.60
C PHE A 219 2.04 20.60 -2.70
N GLU A 220 2.66 21.77 -2.52
CA GLU A 220 2.72 22.80 -3.55
C GLU A 220 3.44 22.30 -4.81
N PHE A 221 2.91 22.62 -6.00
CA PHE A 221 3.56 22.29 -7.29
C PHE A 221 4.80 23.15 -7.58
N SER A 222 4.99 24.26 -6.87
CA SER A 222 6.17 25.13 -6.97
C SER A 222 7.30 24.64 -6.07
N ASN A 223 8.55 24.96 -6.43
CA ASN A 223 9.70 24.76 -5.54
C ASN A 223 9.97 26.06 -4.74
N PRO A 224 10.14 26.02 -3.40
CA PRO A 224 10.08 24.85 -2.52
C PRO A 224 8.67 24.28 -2.33
N SER A 225 8.54 22.95 -2.47
CA SER A 225 7.26 22.22 -2.41
C SER A 225 6.89 21.91 -0.96
N PHE A 226 6.15 22.82 -0.31
CA PHE A 226 5.70 22.66 1.08
C PHE A 226 4.34 21.97 1.16
N PHE A 227 4.14 21.19 2.23
CA PHE A 227 2.86 20.57 2.53
C PHE A 227 1.81 21.61 2.96
N ASN A 228 0.63 21.53 2.36
CA ASN A 228 -0.57 22.23 2.74
C ASN A 228 -1.80 21.40 2.32
N PRO A 229 -2.61 20.89 3.27
CA PRO A 229 -3.74 20.00 2.96
C PRO A 229 -4.81 20.65 2.07
N MET A 230 -4.82 21.98 1.92
CA MET A 230 -5.68 22.68 0.97
C MET A 230 -5.48 22.24 -0.48
N TRP A 231 -4.27 21.77 -0.85
CA TRP A 231 -4.01 21.30 -2.22
C TRP A 231 -4.84 20.10 -2.63
N PHE A 232 -5.30 19.27 -1.68
CA PHE A 232 -6.27 18.19 -1.98
C PHE A 232 -7.65 18.70 -2.41
N LYS A 233 -7.96 19.97 -2.16
CA LYS A 233 -9.24 20.61 -2.58
C LYS A 233 -9.14 21.31 -3.93
N TYR A 234 -7.95 21.43 -4.49
CA TYR A 234 -7.75 21.98 -5.83
C TYR A 234 -7.72 20.86 -6.87
N ASP A 235 -8.07 21.22 -8.11
CA ASP A 235 -8.04 20.30 -9.25
C ASP A 235 -7.53 21.05 -10.48
N ILE A 236 -7.15 20.31 -11.52
CA ILE A 236 -6.49 20.80 -12.71
C ILE A 236 -7.48 20.80 -13.87
N VAL A 237 -7.60 21.96 -14.52
CA VAL A 237 -8.47 22.18 -15.67
C VAL A 237 -7.65 22.54 -16.90
N ASN A 238 -8.03 21.97 -18.04
CA ASN A 238 -7.55 22.36 -19.35
C ASN A 238 -8.42 23.50 -19.88
N ARG A 239 -7.82 24.69 -20.02
CA ARG A 239 -8.48 25.89 -20.54
C ARG A 239 -8.38 26.05 -22.06
N GLY A 240 -7.49 25.31 -22.73
CA GLY A 240 -7.24 25.45 -24.17
C GLY A 240 -8.29 24.78 -25.06
N HIS A 241 -8.97 23.75 -24.56
CA HIS A 241 -9.92 22.94 -25.35
C HIS A 241 -11.40 23.29 -25.12
N SER A 242 -11.70 24.26 -24.25
CA SER A 242 -13.08 24.58 -23.86
C SER A 242 -13.57 25.84 -24.58
N LYS A 243 -14.59 25.71 -25.45
CA LYS A 243 -15.38 26.85 -25.94
C LYS A 243 -16.35 27.39 -24.88
N SER A 244 -16.59 26.65 -23.81
CA SER A 244 -17.34 27.07 -22.61
C SER A 244 -16.41 27.68 -21.56
N SER A 245 -16.92 28.64 -20.78
CA SER A 245 -16.18 29.44 -19.81
C SER A 245 -15.63 28.68 -18.59
N GLU A 246 -15.96 27.40 -18.41
CA GLU A 246 -15.63 26.64 -17.19
C GLU A 246 -14.35 25.78 -17.27
N GLY A 247 -13.77 25.58 -18.46
CA GLY A 247 -12.62 24.68 -18.64
C GLY A 247 -12.97 23.21 -18.40
N ALA A 248 -12.30 22.29 -19.08
CA ALA A 248 -12.52 20.86 -18.91
C ALA A 248 -11.52 20.28 -17.90
N TYR A 249 -11.98 19.60 -16.85
CA TYR A 249 -11.08 18.86 -15.95
C TYR A 249 -10.25 17.83 -16.73
N ILE A 250 -8.94 17.78 -16.49
CA ILE A 250 -8.09 16.76 -17.14
C ILE A 250 -8.36 15.39 -16.51
N SER A 251 -8.41 14.31 -17.30
CA SER A 251 -8.80 12.98 -16.80
C SER A 251 -7.69 12.26 -16.02
N ASN A 252 -6.42 12.55 -16.30
CA ASN A 252 -5.26 11.88 -15.71
C ASN A 252 -4.79 12.56 -14.42
N VAL A 253 -5.66 12.66 -13.41
CA VAL A 253 -5.31 13.20 -12.08
C VAL A 253 -5.73 12.23 -11.00
N VAL A 254 -4.83 11.96 -10.06
CA VAL A 254 -5.08 11.12 -8.89
C VAL A 254 -4.71 11.87 -7.61
N GLN A 255 -5.38 11.55 -6.51
CA GLN A 255 -5.01 12.05 -5.19
C GLN A 255 -4.24 10.96 -4.43
N LEU A 256 -3.03 11.26 -3.98
CA LEU A 256 -2.15 10.33 -3.27
C LEU A 256 -2.00 10.74 -1.80
N TYR A 257 -2.28 9.81 -0.90
CA TYR A 257 -2.24 10.02 0.54
C TYR A 257 -1.27 9.03 1.19
N LYS A 258 -0.11 9.52 1.63
CA LYS A 258 0.91 8.70 2.32
C LYS A 258 0.73 8.77 3.83
N MET A 259 -0.02 7.81 4.37
CA MET A 259 -0.46 7.82 5.77
C MET A 259 0.69 7.62 6.77
N HIS A 260 1.76 6.95 6.36
CA HIS A 260 2.97 6.75 7.16
C HIS A 260 4.15 7.61 6.69
N GLY A 261 3.90 8.59 5.83
CA GLY A 261 4.92 9.47 5.28
C GLY A 261 5.69 8.88 4.12
N SER A 262 6.80 9.53 3.76
CA SER A 262 7.51 9.23 2.54
C SER A 262 9.01 9.46 2.70
N VAL A 263 9.81 8.69 1.95
CA VAL A 263 11.28 8.80 1.96
C VAL A 263 11.80 10.18 1.52
N ASP A 264 11.01 10.91 0.72
CA ASP A 264 11.31 12.24 0.18
C ASP A 264 10.79 13.40 1.04
N TRP A 265 10.16 13.15 2.19
CA TRP A 265 9.65 14.23 3.05
C TRP A 265 10.69 14.66 4.09
N ARG A 266 10.83 15.98 4.27
CA ARG A 266 11.74 16.58 5.25
C ARG A 266 11.07 17.72 6.02
N LYS A 267 11.26 17.74 7.35
CA LYS A 267 10.82 18.81 8.24
C LYS A 267 11.93 19.85 8.34
N PHE A 268 11.63 21.07 7.92
CA PHE A 268 12.53 22.20 7.95
C PHE A 268 11.79 23.43 8.48
N ASN A 269 12.29 24.04 9.55
CA ASN A 269 11.68 25.20 10.22
C ASN A 269 10.18 25.00 10.55
N GLY A 270 9.83 23.83 11.09
CA GLY A 270 8.45 23.51 11.49
C GLY A 270 7.50 23.17 10.33
N ARG A 271 7.93 23.30 9.07
CA ARG A 271 7.16 22.96 7.87
C ARG A 271 7.70 21.68 7.23
N VAL A 272 6.82 20.91 6.59
CA VAL A 272 7.21 19.72 5.82
C VAL A 272 7.30 20.08 4.35
N ARG A 273 8.37 19.65 3.68
CA ARG A 273 8.56 19.81 2.24
C ARG A 273 9.12 18.55 1.61
N LYS A 274 8.93 18.42 0.31
CA LYS A 274 9.60 17.39 -0.49
C LYS A 274 11.04 17.78 -0.81
N LEU A 275 11.95 16.84 -0.65
CA LEU A 275 13.36 16.92 -1.03
C LEU A 275 13.82 15.53 -1.48
N GLY A 276 14.94 15.44 -2.21
CA GLY A 276 15.56 14.16 -2.52
C GLY A 276 15.76 13.30 -1.27
N ALA A 277 15.55 11.99 -1.39
CA ALA A 277 15.67 11.06 -0.28
C ALA A 277 17.08 10.99 0.33
N ASP A 278 18.10 11.42 -0.41
CA ASP A 278 19.49 11.58 0.01
C ASP A 278 19.78 12.93 0.69
N SER A 279 18.80 13.85 0.72
CA SER A 279 18.96 15.16 1.31
C SER A 279 19.21 15.08 2.81
N LYS A 280 20.30 15.71 3.24
CA LYS A 280 20.65 15.92 4.66
C LYS A 280 19.99 17.15 5.27
N ILE A 281 19.14 17.85 4.51
CA ILE A 281 18.47 19.06 4.97
C ILE A 281 17.17 18.71 5.68
N GLY A 282 17.06 19.15 6.93
CA GLY A 282 15.89 18.89 7.76
C GLY A 282 15.82 17.44 8.24
N GLU A 283 14.82 17.16 9.07
CA GLU A 283 14.61 15.83 9.65
C GLU A 283 13.71 14.99 8.74
N PRO A 284 14.00 13.70 8.49
CA PRO A 284 13.11 12.80 7.76
C PRO A 284 11.69 12.76 8.35
N VAL A 285 10.67 12.88 7.49
CA VAL A 285 9.26 12.82 7.86
C VAL A 285 8.65 11.54 7.30
N PHE A 286 8.96 10.43 7.96
CA PHE A 286 8.24 9.17 7.78
C PHE A 286 8.09 8.47 9.14
N ILE A 287 7.00 7.75 9.30
CA ILE A 287 6.68 6.98 10.50
C ILE A 287 7.35 5.63 10.38
N TYR A 288 8.48 5.43 11.03
CA TYR A 288 9.09 4.10 11.14
C TYR A 288 8.13 3.14 11.88
N PRO A 289 8.21 1.83 11.62
CA PRO A 289 7.30 0.86 12.22
C PRO A 289 7.58 0.75 13.71
N SER A 290 6.89 1.54 14.54
CA SER A 290 6.91 1.44 16.00
C SER A 290 5.56 1.86 16.56
N SER A 291 5.19 1.39 17.74
CA SER A 291 3.96 1.78 18.42
C SER A 291 3.95 3.25 18.86
N ARG A 292 5.11 3.93 18.97
CA ARG A 292 5.12 5.40 19.14
C ARG A 292 4.73 6.15 17.87
N LYS A 293 4.54 5.46 16.73
CA LYS A 293 3.87 6.01 15.54
C LYS A 293 2.60 6.77 15.87
N TYR A 294 1.88 6.36 16.90
CA TYR A 294 0.65 7.02 17.32
C TYR A 294 0.87 8.47 17.74
N GLN A 295 1.92 8.80 18.48
CA GLN A 295 2.16 10.19 18.92
C GLN A 295 2.47 11.10 17.73
N THR A 296 3.32 10.64 16.80
CA THR A 296 3.68 11.39 15.59
C THR A 296 2.54 11.43 14.56
N SER A 297 1.62 10.46 14.58
CA SER A 297 0.44 10.44 13.69
C SER A 297 -0.56 11.57 13.94
N TYR A 298 -0.46 12.25 15.09
CA TYR A 298 -1.27 13.44 15.39
C TYR A 298 -0.69 14.74 14.84
N ASP A 299 0.52 14.70 14.26
CA ASP A 299 1.11 15.86 13.60
C ASP A 299 0.75 15.88 12.10
N SER A 300 0.62 17.09 11.54
CA SER A 300 0.58 17.30 10.10
C SER A 300 1.95 16.89 9.50
N PRO A 301 2.00 16.18 8.35
CA PRO A 301 0.90 15.86 7.41
C PRO A 301 0.09 14.60 7.73
N TYR A 302 0.52 13.75 8.66
CA TYR A 302 -0.08 12.42 8.88
C TYR A 302 -1.54 12.47 9.31
N LEU A 303 -1.85 13.38 10.24
CA LEU A 303 -3.21 13.59 10.72
C LEU A 303 -4.16 13.98 9.57
N ASP A 304 -3.70 14.82 8.65
CA ASP A 304 -4.48 15.26 7.50
C ASP A 304 -4.78 14.09 6.54
N MET A 305 -3.77 13.24 6.28
CA MET A 305 -3.91 12.03 5.45
C MET A 305 -4.89 11.04 6.07
N MET A 306 -4.74 10.76 7.37
CA MET A 306 -5.62 9.83 8.09
C MET A 306 -7.04 10.37 8.22
N THR A 307 -7.21 11.67 8.47
CA THR A 307 -8.54 12.29 8.54
C THR A 307 -9.25 12.18 7.19
N SER A 308 -8.54 12.44 6.08
CA SER A 308 -9.06 12.26 4.73
C SER A 308 -9.51 10.82 4.45
N PHE A 309 -8.75 9.82 4.95
CA PHE A 309 -9.15 8.41 4.85
C PHE A 309 -10.43 8.12 5.64
N LEU A 310 -10.50 8.57 6.90
CA LEU A 310 -11.66 8.37 7.77
C LEU A 310 -12.92 9.05 7.24
N GLU A 311 -12.78 10.19 6.54
CA GLU A 311 -13.88 10.90 5.90
C GLU A 311 -14.37 10.20 4.64
N VAL A 312 -13.46 9.74 3.77
CA VAL A 312 -13.86 9.12 2.49
C VAL A 312 -14.57 7.79 2.71
N VAL A 313 -14.11 6.94 3.63
CA VAL A 313 -14.74 5.61 3.84
C VAL A 313 -16.17 5.69 4.40
N LYS A 314 -16.55 6.85 4.96
CA LYS A 314 -17.91 7.11 5.46
C LYS A 314 -18.85 7.63 4.37
N GLN A 315 -18.34 8.07 3.21
CA GLN A 315 -19.17 8.61 2.15
C GLN A 315 -20.04 7.52 1.52
N PRO A 316 -21.28 7.84 1.09
CA PRO A 316 -22.11 6.90 0.35
C PRO A 316 -21.42 6.47 -0.96
N LYS A 317 -21.80 5.30 -1.48
CA LYS A 317 -21.22 4.73 -2.71
C LYS A 317 -19.70 4.81 -2.70
N THR A 318 -19.09 4.15 -1.71
CA THR A 318 -17.64 4.09 -1.57
C THR A 318 -17.19 2.65 -1.66
N ALA A 319 -16.22 2.40 -2.52
CA ALA A 319 -15.57 1.11 -2.63
C ALA A 319 -14.10 1.25 -2.27
N VAL A 320 -13.63 0.42 -1.34
CA VAL A 320 -12.21 0.32 -0.99
C VAL A 320 -11.64 -0.96 -1.59
N LEU A 321 -10.58 -0.80 -2.37
CA LEU A 321 -9.75 -1.89 -2.86
C LEU A 321 -8.43 -1.93 -2.08
N CYS A 322 -8.32 -2.89 -1.17
CA CYS A 322 -7.12 -3.14 -0.37
C CYS A 322 -6.14 -4.03 -1.14
N LEU A 323 -4.93 -3.53 -1.41
CA LEU A 323 -3.93 -4.20 -2.23
C LEU A 323 -2.66 -4.45 -1.43
N GLY A 324 -2.27 -5.71 -1.25
CA GLY A 324 -1.06 -6.07 -0.52
C GLY A 324 -1.00 -5.54 0.92
N PHE A 325 -2.17 -5.29 1.52
CA PHE A 325 -2.30 -4.74 2.87
C PHE A 325 -2.61 -5.87 3.86
N GLY A 326 -1.72 -6.06 4.85
CA GLY A 326 -1.81 -7.15 5.82
C GLY A 326 -2.77 -6.93 6.99
N PHE A 327 -3.43 -5.75 7.08
CA PHE A 327 -4.32 -5.38 8.19
C PHE A 327 -3.64 -5.41 9.57
N ASN A 328 -2.35 -5.03 9.64
CA ASN A 328 -1.63 -4.90 10.91
C ASN A 328 -1.84 -3.52 11.58
N ASP A 329 -2.47 -2.57 10.88
CA ASP A 329 -2.77 -1.24 11.43
C ASP A 329 -4.20 -1.17 12.00
N LYS A 330 -4.30 -1.16 13.33
CA LYS A 330 -5.58 -1.24 14.05
C LYS A 330 -6.54 -0.09 13.72
N HIS A 331 -6.05 1.13 13.48
CA HIS A 331 -6.95 2.27 13.23
C HIS A 331 -7.55 2.22 11.84
N ILE A 332 -6.76 1.82 10.84
CA ILE A 332 -7.23 1.59 9.48
C ILE A 332 -8.27 0.45 9.48
N ASN A 333 -7.98 -0.65 10.17
CA ASN A 333 -8.92 -1.77 10.32
C ASN A 333 -10.23 -1.34 10.97
N ASN A 334 -10.18 -0.57 12.06
CA ASN A 334 -11.37 -0.06 12.74
C ASN A 334 -12.21 0.84 11.83
N ALA A 335 -11.57 1.66 10.99
CA ALA A 335 -12.27 2.50 10.02
C ALA A 335 -13.02 1.67 8.97
N LEU A 336 -12.36 0.67 8.39
CA LEU A 336 -12.95 -0.21 7.38
C LEU A 336 -14.08 -1.07 7.96
N THR A 337 -13.88 -1.67 9.13
CA THR A 337 -14.91 -2.49 9.80
C THR A 337 -16.10 -1.65 10.27
N MET A 338 -15.87 -0.42 10.72
CA MET A 338 -16.95 0.52 11.02
C MET A 338 -17.72 0.89 9.76
N ALA A 339 -17.02 1.20 8.65
CA ALA A 339 -17.66 1.52 7.37
C ALA A 339 -18.55 0.37 6.88
N LEU A 340 -18.07 -0.88 6.92
CA LEU A 340 -18.87 -2.07 6.61
C LEU A 340 -20.15 -2.17 7.45
N ARG A 341 -20.08 -1.77 8.72
CA ARG A 341 -21.20 -1.82 9.67
C ARG A 341 -22.21 -0.70 9.46
N THR A 342 -21.75 0.51 9.17
CA THR A 342 -22.61 1.72 9.18
C THR A 342 -23.01 2.22 7.81
N ASN A 343 -22.28 1.85 6.75
CA ASN A 343 -22.52 2.30 5.39
C ASN A 343 -23.02 1.12 4.53
N PRO A 344 -24.33 1.06 4.19
CA PRO A 344 -24.89 -0.04 3.42
C PRO A 344 -24.38 -0.09 1.98
N GLU A 345 -23.92 1.03 1.42
CA GLU A 345 -23.37 1.14 0.07
C GLU A 345 -21.83 0.99 0.03
N PHE A 346 -21.20 0.70 1.17
CA PHE A 346 -19.76 0.49 1.23
C PHE A 346 -19.38 -0.89 0.69
N MET A 347 -18.44 -0.94 -0.25
CA MET A 347 -17.87 -2.17 -0.76
C MET A 347 -16.40 -2.31 -0.35
N LEU A 348 -15.98 -3.54 -0.04
CA LEU A 348 -14.60 -3.87 0.30
C LEU A 348 -14.10 -5.03 -0.54
N MET A 349 -13.02 -4.81 -1.26
CA MET A 349 -12.28 -5.87 -1.93
C MET A 349 -10.87 -5.96 -1.36
N VAL A 350 -10.44 -7.15 -0.99
CA VAL A 350 -9.08 -7.39 -0.50
C VAL A 350 -8.35 -8.26 -1.51
N ALA A 351 -7.24 -7.80 -2.06
CA ALA A 351 -6.33 -8.59 -2.87
C ALA A 351 -4.93 -8.56 -2.25
N THR A 352 -4.51 -9.68 -1.69
CA THR A 352 -3.21 -9.82 -1.03
C THR A 352 -2.78 -11.28 -1.07
N LYS A 353 -1.49 -11.52 -0.87
CA LYS A 353 -0.93 -12.88 -0.87
C LYS A 353 -1.29 -13.63 0.41
N ASP A 354 -1.66 -14.89 0.27
CA ASP A 354 -1.95 -15.87 1.33
C ASP A 354 -3.01 -15.40 2.37
N PRO A 355 -4.12 -14.71 2.00
CA PRO A 355 -5.10 -14.19 2.95
C PRO A 355 -5.90 -15.30 3.64
N PHE A 356 -5.91 -16.51 3.08
CA PHE A 356 -6.59 -17.68 3.63
C PHE A 356 -5.68 -18.55 4.51
N SER A 357 -4.38 -18.26 4.54
CA SER A 357 -3.41 -19.02 5.36
C SER A 357 -3.49 -18.59 6.82
N VAL A 358 -3.65 -19.56 7.72
CA VAL A 358 -3.66 -19.34 9.18
C VAL A 358 -2.28 -18.99 9.74
N THR A 359 -1.20 -19.30 9.01
CA THR A 359 0.18 -18.95 9.38
C THR A 359 0.69 -17.73 8.59
N GLY A 360 -0.16 -17.15 7.74
CA GLY A 360 0.16 -16.01 6.90
C GLY A 360 0.35 -14.71 7.69
N SER A 361 0.76 -13.65 6.98
CA SER A 361 0.92 -12.30 7.56
C SER A 361 -0.37 -11.49 7.61
N PHE A 362 -1.47 -12.05 7.08
CA PHE A 362 -2.79 -11.43 7.10
C PHE A 362 -3.41 -11.54 8.49
N ASN A 363 -3.90 -10.42 9.02
CA ASN A 363 -4.43 -10.36 10.38
C ASN A 363 -5.58 -11.36 10.62
N ASP A 364 -5.40 -12.22 11.64
CA ASP A 364 -6.31 -13.32 11.95
C ASP A 364 -7.73 -12.88 12.31
N GLU A 365 -7.87 -11.80 13.08
CA GLU A 365 -9.18 -11.27 13.49
C GLU A 365 -9.96 -10.75 12.29
N ILE A 366 -9.30 -10.00 11.40
CA ILE A 366 -9.91 -9.49 10.17
C ILE A 366 -10.20 -10.64 9.20
N ARG A 367 -9.33 -11.64 9.09
CA ARG A 367 -9.59 -12.83 8.25
C ARG A 367 -10.90 -13.50 8.65
N ASN A 368 -11.02 -13.81 9.93
CA ASN A 368 -12.20 -14.50 10.46
C ASN A 368 -13.47 -13.65 10.27
N LEU A 369 -13.38 -12.34 10.52
CA LEU A 369 -14.49 -11.40 10.33
C LEU A 369 -14.98 -11.36 8.88
N LEU A 370 -14.07 -11.15 7.92
CA LEU A 370 -14.43 -11.01 6.50
C LEU A 370 -14.92 -12.34 5.92
N MET A 371 -14.26 -13.46 6.22
CA MET A 371 -14.69 -14.78 5.77
C MET A 371 -16.06 -15.15 6.35
N ALA A 372 -16.32 -14.87 7.63
CA ALA A 372 -17.62 -15.09 8.24
C ALA A 372 -18.70 -14.23 7.56
N ALA A 373 -18.44 -12.94 7.32
CA ALA A 373 -19.40 -12.06 6.66
C ALA A 373 -19.78 -12.56 5.25
N ILE A 374 -18.78 -13.01 4.47
CA ILE A 374 -19.01 -13.62 3.14
C ILE A 374 -19.84 -14.90 3.26
N ASP A 375 -19.54 -15.77 4.22
CA ASP A 375 -20.27 -17.02 4.42
C ASP A 375 -21.74 -16.79 4.85
N HIS A 376 -22.01 -15.70 5.57
CA HIS A 376 -23.37 -15.24 5.89
C HIS A 376 -24.07 -14.51 4.72
N GLY A 377 -23.39 -14.29 3.60
CA GLY A 377 -23.97 -13.74 2.37
C GLY A 377 -23.82 -12.24 2.19
N ASP A 378 -22.86 -11.58 2.85
CA ASP A 378 -22.60 -10.16 2.58
C ASP A 378 -22.05 -9.96 1.15
N GLY A 379 -22.89 -9.38 0.29
CA GLY A 379 -22.62 -9.07 -1.13
C GLY A 379 -21.53 -8.02 -1.37
N ARG A 380 -21.10 -7.33 -0.32
CA ARG A 380 -20.24 -6.14 -0.42
C ARG A 380 -18.76 -6.45 -0.24
N ILE A 381 -18.43 -7.69 0.14
CA ILE A 381 -17.09 -8.10 0.53
C ILE A 381 -16.58 -9.18 -0.42
N ALA A 382 -15.34 -9.04 -0.89
CA ALA A 382 -14.62 -10.11 -1.57
C ALA A 382 -13.14 -10.15 -1.16
N ILE A 383 -12.56 -11.35 -1.18
CA ILE A 383 -11.15 -11.60 -0.88
C ILE A 383 -10.53 -12.35 -2.06
N MET A 384 -9.35 -11.94 -2.46
CA MET A 384 -8.55 -12.55 -3.51
C MET A 384 -7.14 -12.83 -3.00
N ASP A 385 -6.73 -14.09 -3.09
CA ASP A 385 -5.34 -14.51 -2.90
C ASP A 385 -4.55 -14.22 -4.17
N SER A 386 -3.78 -13.14 -4.16
CA SER A 386 -2.96 -12.74 -5.31
C SER A 386 -1.83 -11.81 -4.89
N THR A 387 -0.74 -11.87 -5.65
CA THR A 387 0.26 -10.80 -5.69
C THR A 387 -0.31 -9.58 -6.41
N PHE A 388 0.26 -8.40 -6.17
CA PHE A 388 -0.18 -7.19 -6.87
C PHE A 388 0.08 -7.26 -8.39
N LYS A 389 1.11 -8.01 -8.84
CA LYS A 389 1.30 -8.35 -10.26
C LYS A 389 0.12 -9.12 -10.85
N GLN A 390 -0.25 -10.24 -10.23
CA GLN A 390 -1.36 -11.07 -10.69
C GLN A 390 -2.67 -10.27 -10.70
N PHE A 391 -2.96 -9.54 -9.61
CA PHE A 391 -4.15 -8.69 -9.53
C PHE A 391 -4.19 -7.63 -10.63
N SER A 392 -3.09 -6.89 -10.82
CA SER A 392 -2.99 -5.84 -11.84
C SER A 392 -3.13 -6.42 -13.25
N SER A 393 -2.65 -7.64 -13.48
CA SER A 393 -2.79 -8.33 -14.77
C SER A 393 -4.24 -8.68 -15.11
N LEU A 394 -5.10 -8.88 -14.10
CA LEU A 394 -6.52 -9.17 -14.28
C LEU A 394 -7.40 -7.93 -14.43
N LEU A 395 -6.90 -6.74 -14.07
CA LEU A 395 -7.72 -5.54 -14.15
C LEU A 395 -8.14 -5.26 -15.60
N PRO A 396 -9.44 -5.01 -15.86
CA PRO A 396 -9.92 -4.70 -17.18
C PRO A 396 -9.37 -3.35 -17.63
N GLU A 397 -8.82 -3.28 -18.85
CA GLU A 397 -8.49 -1.99 -19.45
C GLU A 397 -9.79 -1.32 -19.91
N ARG A 398 -10.26 -0.33 -19.16
CA ARG A 398 -11.54 0.36 -19.40
C ARG A 398 -11.47 1.44 -20.49
N ARG A 399 -10.53 1.34 -21.44
CA ARG A 399 -10.29 2.36 -22.47
C ARG A 399 -10.86 1.99 -23.85
N SER A 400 -11.45 2.99 -24.51
CA SER A 400 -11.10 3.33 -25.89
C SER A 400 -9.82 4.18 -25.87
N THR A 401 -8.87 3.93 -26.78
CA THR A 401 -7.57 4.65 -26.89
C THR A 401 -7.74 6.17 -26.95
N THR A 402 -6.94 6.94 -26.20
CA THR A 402 -6.88 8.40 -26.37
C THR A 402 -5.79 8.79 -27.38
N PRO A 403 -5.86 9.98 -28.01
CA PRO A 403 -4.84 10.45 -28.95
C PRO A 403 -3.43 10.55 -28.33
N GLU A 404 -3.34 10.86 -27.04
CA GLU A 404 -2.07 10.89 -26.31
C GLU A 404 -1.48 9.50 -26.12
N ASP A 405 -2.33 8.48 -25.92
CA ASP A 405 -1.89 7.08 -25.86
C ASP A 405 -1.41 6.58 -27.22
N GLU A 406 -2.05 7.02 -28.31
CA GLU A 406 -1.60 6.74 -29.67
C GLU A 406 -0.27 7.42 -29.96
N LEU A 407 -0.10 8.67 -29.52
CA LEU A 407 1.15 9.40 -29.65
C LEU A 407 2.27 8.72 -28.85
N PHE A 408 2.00 8.32 -27.60
CA PHE A 408 2.97 7.62 -26.76
C PHE A 408 3.36 6.25 -27.36
N LYS A 409 2.39 5.45 -27.82
CA LYS A 409 2.65 4.20 -28.54
C LYS A 409 3.41 4.42 -29.85
N ALA A 410 3.15 5.53 -30.54
CA ALA A 410 3.90 5.90 -31.74
C ALA A 410 5.35 6.24 -31.39
N PHE A 411 5.59 6.98 -30.30
CA PHE A 411 6.93 7.24 -29.78
C PHE A 411 7.65 5.93 -29.40
N GLU A 412 7.02 5.03 -28.63
CA GLU A 412 7.60 3.74 -28.28
C GLU A 412 7.97 2.90 -29.50
N LYS A 413 7.09 2.85 -30.52
CA LYS A 413 7.37 2.15 -31.78
C LYS A 413 8.55 2.76 -32.53
N ILE A 414 8.64 4.09 -32.58
CA ILE A 414 9.76 4.79 -33.22
C ILE A 414 11.06 4.47 -32.48
N THR A 415 11.08 4.57 -31.15
CA THR A 415 12.27 4.28 -30.34
C THR A 415 12.69 2.81 -30.43
N ALA A 416 11.75 1.87 -30.52
CA ALA A 416 12.02 0.46 -30.74
C ALA A 416 12.54 0.15 -32.16
N SER A 417 12.15 0.94 -33.17
CA SER A 417 12.64 0.80 -34.55
C SER A 417 14.01 1.43 -34.82
N ILE A 418 14.55 2.18 -33.84
CA ILE A 418 15.85 2.85 -33.91
C ILE A 418 16.96 2.04 -33.20
N LYS A 419 16.61 0.95 -32.50
CA LYS A 419 17.55 -0.09 -32.06
C LYS A 419 17.59 -1.21 -33.10
#